data_AF-A3TGW8-F1
#
_entry.id   AF-A3TGW8-F1
#
_cell.length_a   1.000
_cell.length_b   1.000
_cell.length_c   1.000
_cell.angle_alpha   90.00
_cell.angle_beta   90.00
_cell.angle_gamma   90.00
#
_symmetry.space_group_name_H-M   'P 1'
#
loop_
_entity.id
_entity.type
_entity.pdbx_description
1 polymer ?
#
loop_
_entity_poly.entity_id
_entity_poly.type
_entity_poly.pdbx_seq_one_letter_code
_entity_poly.pdbx_strand_id
1 'polypeptide(L)'
;MAGTAIVAVPDSGPRVFALSEGHGPSVWDLVGVTILLVGWACLLVPLFRARSLIPAPCLFLGVVLLGLAVVVFSVAGDVGAWWVAGVLMAVGAQLGAALVVGRVDGHQRSADA
;
A
#
# COMPACT_ATOMS: atom_id res chain seq x y z
N MET A 1 -19.52 6.31 3.62
CA MET A 1 -19.89 7.47 2.77
C MET A 1 -19.04 8.73 3.02
N ALA A 2 -17.86 8.62 3.64
CA ALA A 2 -16.94 9.76 3.83
C ALA A 2 -15.94 9.96 2.67
N GLY A 3 -15.78 8.97 1.78
CA GLY A 3 -14.79 9.02 0.69
C GLY A 3 -15.19 9.89 -0.51
N THR A 4 -16.48 10.17 -0.70
CA THR A 4 -16.97 10.97 -1.83
C THR A 4 -16.85 12.48 -1.61
N ALA A 5 -16.82 12.94 -0.35
CA ALA A 5 -16.73 14.36 -0.04
C ALA A 5 -15.33 14.95 -0.33
N ILE A 6 -14.28 14.12 -0.32
CA ILE A 6 -12.89 14.56 -0.57
C ILE A 6 -12.67 14.83 -2.07
N VAL A 7 -13.45 14.19 -2.96
CA VAL A 7 -13.29 14.30 -4.43
C VAL A 7 -13.85 15.62 -5.00
N ALA A 8 -14.61 16.38 -4.22
CA ALA A 8 -15.30 17.59 -4.69
C ALA A 8 -14.70 18.91 -4.18
N VAL A 9 -13.51 18.89 -3.55
CA VAL A 9 -12.81 20.13 -3.20
C VAL A 9 -12.05 20.59 -4.44
N PRO A 10 -12.35 21.79 -4.99
CA PRO A 10 -11.61 22.32 -6.12
C PRO A 10 -10.14 22.53 -5.73
N ASP A 11 -9.26 21.85 -6.44
CA ASP A 11 -7.81 21.96 -6.28
C ASP A 11 -7.31 23.28 -6.86
N SER A 12 -7.51 24.37 -6.12
CA SER A 12 -7.05 25.72 -6.46
C SER A 12 -6.03 26.27 -5.46
N GLY A 13 -5.36 25.37 -4.71
CA GLY A 13 -4.29 25.72 -3.79
C GLY A 13 -2.93 25.92 -4.48
N PRO A 14 -2.03 26.76 -3.92
CA PRO A 14 -0.68 26.92 -4.45
C PRO A 14 0.11 25.59 -4.39
N ARG A 15 0.77 25.25 -5.49
CA ARG A 15 1.55 24.00 -5.67
C ARG A 15 2.66 23.92 -4.63
N VAL A 16 2.77 22.80 -3.92
CA VAL A 16 3.74 22.63 -2.82
C VAL A 16 5.10 22.17 -3.36
N PHE A 17 5.12 21.21 -4.29
CA PHE A 17 6.31 20.72 -4.99
C PHE A 17 5.89 20.13 -6.36
N ALA A 18 6.75 20.19 -7.37
CA ALA A 18 6.49 19.60 -8.70
C ALA A 18 7.31 18.32 -8.88
N LEU A 19 6.64 17.17 -9.01
CA LEU A 19 7.28 15.87 -9.23
C LEU A 19 7.34 15.49 -10.73
N SER A 20 6.62 16.20 -11.60
CA SER A 20 6.61 16.06 -13.07
C SER A 20 6.26 17.41 -13.73
N GLU A 21 6.59 17.60 -15.02
CA GLU A 21 6.48 18.86 -15.78
C GLU A 21 5.08 19.53 -15.73
N GLY A 22 4.01 18.78 -15.43
CA GLY A 22 2.63 19.30 -15.35
C GLY A 22 1.93 19.22 -13.98
N HIS A 23 2.28 18.25 -13.12
CA HIS A 23 1.50 17.89 -11.93
C HIS A 23 2.37 17.90 -10.67
N GLY A 24 2.14 18.90 -9.81
CA GLY A 24 2.65 18.90 -8.45
C GLY A 24 1.52 18.53 -7.50
N PRO A 25 1.69 17.58 -6.57
CA PRO A 25 0.64 17.21 -5.62
C PRO A 25 0.19 18.44 -4.84
N SER A 26 -1.13 18.60 -4.74
CA SER A 26 -1.73 19.60 -3.87
C SER A 26 -1.42 19.29 -2.40
N VAL A 27 -1.63 20.26 -1.51
CA VAL A 27 -1.51 20.02 -0.05
C VAL A 27 -2.42 18.87 0.39
N TRP A 28 -3.60 18.75 -0.23
CA TRP A 28 -4.56 17.69 0.07
C TRP A 28 -4.11 16.32 -0.41
N ASP A 29 -3.43 16.25 -1.57
CA ASP A 29 -2.81 15.01 -2.04
C ASP A 29 -1.72 14.55 -1.07
N LEU A 30 -0.94 15.47 -0.52
CA LEU A 30 0.12 15.15 0.44
C LEU A 30 -0.45 14.58 1.75
N VAL A 31 -1.56 15.16 2.24
CA VAL A 31 -2.28 14.66 3.42
C VAL A 31 -2.86 13.27 3.12
N GLY A 32 -3.49 13.09 1.96
CA GLY A 32 -4.03 11.80 1.52
C GLY A 32 -2.96 10.71 1.44
N VAL A 33 -1.80 11.02 0.82
CA VAL A 33 -0.64 10.12 0.73
C VAL A 33 -0.11 9.81 2.13
N THR A 34 -0.01 10.79 3.01
CA THR A 34 0.50 10.58 4.38
C THR A 34 -0.41 9.65 5.16
N ILE A 35 -1.73 9.87 5.15
CA ILE A 35 -2.71 8.99 5.81
C ILE A 35 -2.64 7.58 5.22
N LEU A 36 -2.53 7.47 3.90
CA LEU A 36 -2.41 6.20 3.21
C LEU A 36 -1.14 5.44 3.64
N LEU A 37 0.01 6.12 3.67
CA LEU A 37 1.29 5.54 4.09
C LEU A 37 1.28 5.11 5.55
N VAL A 38 0.69 5.91 6.44
CA VAL A 38 0.54 5.57 7.86
C VAL A 38 -0.38 4.34 8.01
N GLY A 39 -1.53 4.32 7.33
CA GLY A 39 -2.44 3.17 7.33
C GLY A 39 -1.77 1.91 6.80
N TRP A 40 -0.99 2.03 5.73
CA TRP A 40 -0.21 0.95 5.15
C TRP A 40 0.89 0.44 6.08
N ALA A 41 1.63 1.34 6.75
CA ALA A 41 2.64 0.97 7.73
C ALA A 41 2.03 0.20 8.92
N CYS A 42 0.84 0.60 9.38
CA CYS A 42 0.12 -0.12 10.44
C CYS A 42 -0.22 -1.57 10.06
N LEU A 43 -0.47 -1.87 8.77
CA LEU A 43 -0.69 -3.23 8.28
C LEU A 43 0.59 -4.06 8.21
N LEU A 44 1.74 -3.42 8.00
CA LEU A 44 3.04 -4.09 7.96
C LEU A 44 3.52 -4.52 9.35
N VAL A 45 3.25 -3.76 10.41
CA VAL A 45 3.70 -4.06 11.78
C VAL A 45 3.30 -5.47 12.24
N PRO A 46 2.02 -5.89 12.22
CA PRO A 46 1.64 -7.24 12.64
C PRO A 46 2.24 -8.31 11.72
N LEU A 47 2.34 -8.03 10.42
CA LEU A 47 2.95 -8.94 9.44
C LEU A 47 4.44 -9.17 9.72
N PHE A 48 5.17 -8.12 10.11
CA PHE A 48 6.57 -8.21 10.53
C PHE A 48 6.74 -8.97 11.83
N ARG A 49 5.83 -8.80 12.80
CA ARG A 49 5.86 -9.57 14.06
C ARG A 49 5.54 -11.05 13.83
N ALA A 50 4.63 -11.36 12.91
CA ALA A 50 4.24 -12.71 12.54
C ALA A 50 5.12 -13.34 11.44
N ARG A 51 6.24 -12.71 11.07
CA ARG A 51 7.10 -13.16 9.95
C ARG A 51 7.60 -14.61 10.08
N SER A 52 7.72 -15.11 11.31
CA SER A 52 8.15 -16.49 11.60
C SER A 52 7.10 -17.53 11.20
N LEU A 53 5.83 -17.14 11.08
CA LEU A 53 4.72 -18.00 10.67
C LEU A 53 4.56 -18.03 9.14
N ILE A 54 5.25 -17.14 8.43
CA ILE A 54 5.21 -17.05 6.97
C ILE A 54 6.30 -17.96 6.41
N PRO A 55 5.99 -18.94 5.53
CA PRO A 55 6.98 -19.90 5.04
C PRO A 55 8.03 -19.28 4.10
N ALA A 56 7.73 -18.15 3.46
CA ALA A 56 8.64 -17.44 2.56
C ALA A 56 8.50 -15.90 2.70
N PRO A 57 8.86 -15.31 3.86
CA PRO A 57 8.60 -13.90 4.14
C PRO A 57 9.36 -12.97 3.19
N CYS A 58 10.55 -13.38 2.73
CA CYS A 58 11.34 -12.64 1.76
C CYS A 58 10.66 -12.57 0.39
N LEU A 59 9.90 -13.59 0.00
CA LEU A 59 9.18 -13.61 -1.28
C LEU A 59 7.99 -12.64 -1.23
N PHE A 60 7.22 -12.66 -0.15
CA PHE A 60 6.15 -11.69 0.07
C PHE A 60 6.69 -10.25 0.13
N LEU A 61 7.77 -10.02 0.87
CA LEU A 61 8.42 -8.71 0.92
C LEU A 61 8.94 -8.29 -0.47
N GLY A 62 9.55 -9.21 -1.20
CA GLY A 62 10.04 -8.98 -2.56
C GLY A 62 8.93 -8.56 -3.52
N VAL A 63 7.77 -9.22 -3.48
CA VAL A 63 6.61 -8.86 -4.30
C VAL A 63 6.04 -7.50 -3.91
N VAL A 64 5.99 -7.17 -2.61
CA VAL A 64 5.57 -5.84 -2.14
C VAL A 64 6.52 -4.75 -2.65
N LEU A 65 7.83 -4.96 -2.52
CA LEU A 65 8.85 -4.01 -2.99
C LEU A 65 8.82 -3.87 -4.52
N LEU A 66 8.62 -4.97 -5.24
CA LEU A 66 8.48 -4.95 -6.70
C LEU A 66 7.22 -4.17 -7.12
N GLY A 67 6.08 -4.41 -6.47
CA GLY A 67 4.84 -3.66 -6.70
C GLY A 67 5.02 -2.16 -6.47
N LEU A 68 5.68 -1.78 -5.36
CA LEU A 68 6.05 -0.38 -5.07
C LEU A 68 6.97 0.21 -6.14
N ALA A 69 7.99 -0.54 -6.59
CA ALA A 69 8.89 -0.08 -7.64
C ALA A 69 8.14 0.17 -8.96
N VAL A 70 7.17 -0.69 -9.32
CA VAL A 70 6.30 -0.49 -10.50
C VAL A 70 5.44 0.76 -10.34
N VAL A 71 4.89 1.02 -9.15
CA VAL A 71 4.13 2.26 -8.89
C VAL A 71 5.03 3.48 -9.06
N VAL A 72 6.19 3.50 -8.41
CA VAL A 72 7.13 4.63 -8.49
C VAL A 72 7.58 4.87 -9.92
N PHE A 73 7.94 3.80 -10.64
CA PHE A 73 8.33 3.89 -12.05
C PHE A 73 7.19 4.42 -12.93
N SER A 74 5.96 3.91 -12.74
CA SER A 74 4.80 4.34 -13.50
C SER A 74 4.46 5.81 -13.25
N VAL A 75 4.57 6.28 -12.01
CA VAL A 75 4.27 7.66 -11.64
C VAL A 75 5.39 8.60 -12.11
N ALA A 76 6.66 8.23 -11.92
CA ALA A 76 7.80 9.05 -12.31
C ALA A 76 7.98 9.11 -13.83
N GLY A 77 7.67 8.02 -14.54
CA GLY A 77 7.75 7.94 -15.99
C GLY A 77 6.47 8.36 -16.73
N ASP A 78 5.43 8.80 -16.01
CA ASP A 78 4.11 9.12 -16.55
C ASP A 78 3.55 8.03 -17.50
N VAL A 79 3.77 6.77 -17.11
CA VAL A 79 3.50 5.58 -17.95
C VAL A 79 2.04 5.14 -17.80
N GLY A 80 1.08 6.08 -17.80
CA GLY A 80 -0.35 5.76 -17.69
C GLY A 80 -0.73 4.96 -16.44
N ALA A 81 -1.70 4.04 -16.56
CA ALA A 81 -2.31 3.32 -15.42
C ALA A 81 -1.51 2.12 -14.89
N TRP A 82 -0.22 1.98 -15.23
CA TRP A 82 0.62 0.85 -14.79
C TRP A 82 0.82 0.79 -13.26
N TRP A 83 0.67 1.91 -12.58
CA TRP A 83 0.63 1.98 -11.12
C TRP A 83 -0.46 1.08 -10.52
N VAL A 84 -1.58 0.84 -11.22
CA VAL A 84 -2.64 -0.07 -10.75
C VAL A 84 -2.12 -1.50 -10.60
N ALA A 85 -1.32 -1.98 -11.56
CA ALA A 85 -0.73 -3.31 -11.48
C ALA A 85 0.24 -3.41 -10.31
N GLY A 86 1.07 -2.39 -10.09
CA GLY A 86 1.99 -2.34 -8.95
C GLY A 86 1.26 -2.34 -7.60
N VAL A 87 0.17 -1.58 -7.47
CA VAL A 87 -0.69 -1.59 -6.27
C VAL A 87 -1.31 -2.97 -6.04
N LEU A 88 -1.86 -3.61 -7.08
CA LEU A 88 -2.47 -4.94 -6.96
C LEU A 88 -1.45 -5.99 -6.52
N MET A 89 -0.21 -5.93 -7.02
CA MET A 89 0.86 -6.82 -6.58
C MET A 89 1.19 -6.61 -5.10
N ALA A 90 1.38 -5.36 -4.68
CA ALA A 90 1.72 -5.05 -3.29
C ALA A 90 0.61 -5.45 -2.31
N VAL A 91 -0.65 -5.09 -2.61
CA VAL A 91 -1.81 -5.44 -1.78
C VAL A 91 -2.05 -6.96 -1.79
N GLY A 92 -1.95 -7.60 -2.96
CA GLY A 92 -2.15 -9.04 -3.08
C GLY A 92 -1.15 -9.85 -2.25
N ALA A 93 0.12 -9.45 -2.25
CA ALA A 93 1.14 -10.06 -1.40
C ALA A 93 0.83 -9.86 0.09
N GLN A 94 0.43 -8.66 0.49
CA GLN A 94 0.08 -8.38 1.89
C GLN A 94 -1.13 -9.18 2.38
N LEU A 95 -2.18 -9.28 1.56
CA LEU A 95 -3.35 -10.08 1.85
C LEU A 95 -3.00 -11.57 1.93
N GLY A 96 -2.19 -12.08 0.99
CA GLY A 96 -1.74 -13.46 1.01
C GLY A 96 -0.98 -13.80 2.30
N ALA A 97 -0.05 -12.93 2.71
CA ALA A 97 0.67 -13.09 3.97
C ALA A 97 -0.26 -13.03 5.19
N ALA A 98 -1.22 -12.09 5.21
CA ALA A 98 -2.19 -11.98 6.31
C ALA A 98 -3.10 -13.22 6.43
N LEU A 99 -3.54 -13.78 5.29
CA LEU A 99 -4.33 -15.01 5.26
C LEU A 99 -3.53 -16.23 5.74
N VAL A 100 -2.23 -16.31 5.43
CA VAL A 100 -1.36 -17.38 5.94
C VAL A 100 -1.27 -17.30 7.46
N VAL A 101 -0.97 -16.11 8.00
CA VAL A 101 -0.90 -15.90 9.46
C VAL A 101 -2.22 -16.28 10.13
N GLY A 102 -3.36 -15.81 9.61
CA GLY A 102 -4.67 -16.12 10.17
C GLY A 102 -5.02 -17.62 10.15
N ARG A 103 -4.56 -18.38 9.14
CA ARG A 103 -4.75 -19.85 9.10
C ARG A 103 -3.90 -20.57 10.14
N VAL A 104 -2.66 -20.13 10.34
CA VAL A 104 -1.75 -20.75 11.33
C VAL A 104 -2.26 -20.51 12.75
N ASP A 105 -2.67 -19.28 13.06
CA ASP A 105 -3.26 -18.94 14.36
C ASP A 105 -4.56 -19.70 14.64
N GLY A 106 -5.40 -19.89 13.61
CA GLY A 106 -6.64 -20.67 13.72
C GLY A 106 -6.39 -22.15 14.03
N HIS A 107 -5.39 -22.77 13.40
CA HIS A 107 -5.02 -24.16 13.68
C HIS A 107 -4.51 -24.35 15.11
N GLN A 108 -3.71 -23.42 15.63
CA GLN A 108 -3.21 -23.49 17.01
C GLN A 108 -4.34 -23.42 18.03
N ARG A 109 -5.29 -22.48 17.87
CA ARG A 109 -6.44 -22.35 18.78
C ARG A 109 -7.36 -23.57 18.81
N SER A 110 -7.51 -24.30 17.70
CA SER A 110 -8.31 -25.52 17.65
C SER A 110 -7.61 -26.74 18.28
N ALA A 111 -6.28 -26.73 18.37
CA ALA A 111 -5.52 -27.81 19.01
C ALA A 111 -5.47 -27.67 20.55
N ASP A 112 -5.64 -26.45 21.06
CA ASP A 112 -5.61 -26.12 22.49
C ASP A 112 -6.99 -26.20 23.18
N ALA A 113 -8.06 -26.48 22.45
CA ALA A 113 -9.45 -26.53 22.92
C ALA A 113 -9.98 -27.96 23.06
#